data_AF-A0A432FKW2-F1
#
_entry.id   AF-A0A432FKW2-F1
#
_cell.length_a   1.000
_cell.length_b   1.000
_cell.length_c   1.000
_cell.angle_alpha   90.00
_cell.angle_beta   90.00
_cell.angle_gamma   90.00
#
_symmetry.space_group_name_H-M   'P 1'
#
loop_
_entity.id
_entity.type
_entity.pdbx_description
1 polymer ?
#
loop_
_entity_poly.entity_id
_entity_poly.type
_entity_poly.pdbx_seq_one_letter_code
_entity_poly.pdbx_strand_id
1 'polypeptide(L)' 'MDAKLPTRSGEEPKKVSKKKVGKKAAARKAPARRVSDQERYEMIQRHAYFLAEARNFEPGHEMADWIEAERFVDEMLKKM' A
#
# COMPACT_ATOMS: atom_id res chain seq x y z
N MET A 1 -45.86 -16.83 -4.18
CA MET A 1 -44.63 -16.47 -4.91
C MET A 1 -43.50 -16.34 -3.91
N ASP A 2 -42.60 -17.30 -3.96
CA ASP A 2 -41.45 -17.54 -3.10
C ASP A 2 -40.42 -16.39 -3.08
N ALA A 3 -39.71 -16.30 -1.96
CA ALA A 3 -38.74 -15.27 -1.63
C ALA A 3 -37.49 -15.26 -2.55
N LYS A 4 -36.99 -14.07 -2.87
CA LYS A 4 -35.55 -13.86 -3.14
C LYS A 4 -35.10 -12.44 -2.83
N LEU A 5 -34.42 -12.29 -1.69
CA LEU A 5 -33.42 -11.25 -1.47
C LEU A 5 -32.35 -11.34 -2.56
N PRO A 6 -31.77 -10.20 -2.94
CA PRO A 6 -30.31 -10.14 -2.88
C PRO A 6 -29.82 -8.98 -2.00
N THR A 7 -29.12 -9.38 -0.94
CA THR A 7 -28.02 -8.62 -0.35
C THR A 7 -26.97 -8.33 -1.42
N ARG A 8 -26.54 -7.08 -1.57
CA ARG A 8 -25.13 -6.68 -1.37
C ARG A 8 -25.05 -5.17 -1.36
N SER A 9 -24.71 -4.63 -0.19
CA SER A 9 -24.25 -3.27 0.01
C SER A 9 -23.14 -2.98 -0.99
N GLY A 10 -23.45 -2.18 -2.01
CA GLY A 10 -22.45 -1.57 -2.87
C GLY A 10 -21.88 -0.38 -2.12
N GLU A 11 -20.91 -0.64 -1.25
CA GLU A 11 -20.00 0.41 -0.80
C GLU A 11 -19.23 0.89 -2.03
N GLU A 12 -19.68 2.01 -2.59
CA GLU A 12 -18.89 2.86 -3.47
C GLU A 12 -17.69 3.39 -2.67
N PRO A 13 -16.44 2.98 -2.95
CA PRO A 13 -15.32 3.75 -2.46
C PRO A 13 -15.22 4.99 -3.33
N LYS A 14 -15.55 6.10 -2.69
CA LYS A 14 -15.48 7.47 -3.18
C LYS A 14 -14.25 7.71 -4.04
N LYS A 15 -14.51 8.25 -5.21
CA LYS A 15 -13.62 9.05 -6.08
C LYS A 15 -12.68 9.93 -5.25
N VAL A 16 -11.47 9.45 -4.97
CA VAL A 16 -10.40 10.28 -4.40
C VAL A 16 -9.65 10.95 -5.54
N SER A 17 -9.82 12.26 -5.58
CA SER A 17 -9.17 13.24 -6.45
C SER A 17 -7.66 13.00 -6.62
N LYS A 18 -7.25 12.63 -7.83
CA LYS A 18 -5.85 12.71 -8.29
C LYS A 18 -5.41 14.19 -8.33
N LYS A 19 -5.01 14.73 -7.17
CA LYS A 19 -4.24 15.97 -7.09
C LYS A 19 -2.78 15.64 -7.42
N LYS A 20 -2.37 16.05 -8.62
CA LYS A 20 -0.97 16.10 -9.07
C LYS A 20 -0.14 16.86 -8.04
N VAL A 21 0.77 16.19 -7.33
CA VAL A 21 1.86 16.85 -6.61
C VAL A 21 3.06 16.94 -7.55
N GLY A 22 3.48 18.17 -7.79
CA GLY A 22 4.50 18.55 -8.74
C GLY A 22 5.91 18.07 -8.39
N LYS A 23 6.61 17.76 -9.48
CA LYS A 23 8.04 17.67 -9.75
C LYS A 23 8.99 18.46 -8.82
N LYS A 24 9.92 17.69 -8.19
CA LYS A 24 11.36 17.93 -7.88
C LYS A 24 11.81 19.25 -7.24
N ALA A 25 12.54 19.14 -6.12
CA ALA A 25 13.63 20.05 -5.77
C ALA A 25 14.76 19.37 -4.96
N ALA A 26 16.00 19.62 -5.41
CA ALA A 26 17.30 19.53 -4.73
C ALA A 26 17.86 18.15 -4.29
N ALA A 27 18.66 17.56 -5.19
CA ALA A 27 19.74 16.65 -4.84
C ALA A 27 20.83 17.43 -4.07
N ARG A 28 20.85 17.27 -2.75
CA ARG A 28 22.02 17.53 -1.91
C ARG A 28 22.74 16.20 -1.71
N LYS A 29 24.06 16.16 -1.92
CA LYS A 29 24.89 14.95 -1.69
C LYS A 29 24.62 14.46 -0.26
N ALA A 30 23.88 13.38 -0.15
CA ALA A 30 23.38 12.87 1.12
C ALA A 30 24.47 12.04 1.81
N PRO A 31 24.60 12.12 3.14
CA PRO A 31 25.34 11.12 3.91
C PRO A 31 24.78 9.73 3.60
N ALA A 32 25.59 8.67 3.79
CA ALA A 32 25.24 7.26 3.53
C ALA A 32 23.73 7.03 3.70
N ARG A 33 23.06 6.70 2.59
CA ARG A 33 21.61 6.82 2.42
C ARG A 33 20.89 5.82 3.32
N ARG A 34 20.76 6.16 4.60
CA ARG A 34 19.85 5.51 5.52
C ARG A 34 18.46 5.85 5.04
N VAL A 35 17.70 4.82 4.72
CA VAL A 35 16.28 4.94 4.39
C VAL A 35 15.59 5.58 5.60
N SER A 36 14.88 6.68 5.36
CA SER A 36 14.10 7.36 6.41
C SER A 36 12.85 6.55 6.74
N ASP A 37 12.25 6.78 7.91
CA ASP A 37 11.00 6.13 8.30
C ASP A 37 9.88 6.35 7.27
N GLN A 38 9.84 7.53 6.66
CA GLN A 38 8.89 7.83 5.59
C GLN A 38 9.17 6.99 4.32
N GLU A 39 10.43 6.89 3.89
CA GLU A 39 10.79 6.11 2.70
C GLU A 39 10.51 4.62 2.95
N ARG A 40 10.76 4.11 4.18
CA ARG A 40 10.36 2.77 4.63
C ARG A 40 8.85 2.58 4.55
N TYR A 41 8.06 3.50 5.09
CA TYR A 41 6.59 3.44 5.04
C TYR A 41 6.04 3.43 3.61
N GLU A 42 6.59 4.27 2.72
CA GLU A 42 6.21 4.29 1.31
C GLU A 42 6.53 2.98 0.58
N MET A 43 7.60 2.28 0.99
CA MET A 43 7.94 0.97 0.46
C MET A 43 6.96 -0.11 0.93
N ILE A 44 6.62 -0.10 2.23
CA ILE A 44 5.66 -1.02 2.83
C ILE A 44 4.29 -0.86 2.18
N GLN A 45 3.80 0.39 2.09
CA GLN A 45 2.50 0.69 1.49
C GLN A 45 2.40 0.18 0.05
N ARG A 46 3.43 0.40 -0.77
CA ARG A 46 3.46 -0.09 -2.15
C ARG A 46 3.46 -1.61 -2.23
N HIS A 47 4.21 -2.28 -1.37
CA HIS A 47 4.27 -3.73 -1.38
C HIS A 47 2.96 -4.36 -0.90
N ALA A 48 2.35 -3.83 0.17
CA ALA A 48 1.03 -4.25 0.64
C ALA A 48 -0.04 -4.05 -0.44
N TYR A 49 0.01 -2.95 -1.19
CA TYR A 49 -0.88 -2.72 -2.33
C TYR A 49 -0.73 -3.81 -3.40
N PHE A 50 0.50 -4.22 -3.74
CA PHE A 50 0.71 -5.28 -4.73
C PHE A 50 0.27 -6.66 -4.24
N LEU A 51 0.44 -6.96 -2.95
CA LEU A 51 -0.07 -8.21 -2.36
C LEU A 51 -1.60 -8.26 -2.41
N ALA A 52 -2.27 -7.17 -2.03
CA ALA A 52 -3.71 -7.05 -2.14
C ALA A 52 -4.17 -7.14 -3.61
N GLU A 53 -3.48 -6.47 -4.54
CA GLU A 53 -3.78 -6.52 -5.98
C GLU A 53 -3.64 -7.94 -6.55
N ALA A 54 -2.59 -8.68 -6.18
CA ALA A 54 -2.39 -10.07 -6.59
C ALA A 54 -3.53 -10.99 -6.13
N ARG A 55 -4.22 -10.61 -5.04
CA ARG A 55 -5.39 -11.28 -4.48
C ARG A 55 -6.72 -10.67 -4.91
N ASN A 56 -6.72 -9.76 -5.89
CA ASN A 56 -7.91 -9.01 -6.32
C ASN A 56 -8.62 -8.27 -5.17
N PHE A 57 -7.85 -7.78 -4.19
CA PHE A 57 -8.31 -7.07 -3.01
C PHE A 57 -9.32 -7.88 -2.18
N GLU A 58 -9.02 -9.17 -1.96
CA GLU A 58 -9.83 -10.04 -1.11
C GLU A 58 -9.91 -9.49 0.33
N PRO A 59 -11.12 -9.27 0.89
CA PRO A 59 -11.28 -8.71 2.23
C PRO A 59 -10.84 -9.70 3.32
N GLY A 60 -10.31 -9.21 4.43
CA GLY A 60 -9.82 -10.01 5.55
C GLY A 60 -8.34 -10.37 5.47
N HIS A 61 -7.65 -9.96 4.40
CA HIS A 61 -6.21 -10.14 4.23
C HIS A 61 -5.40 -8.86 4.38
N GLU A 62 -6.04 -7.71 4.59
CA GLU A 62 -5.37 -6.41 4.62
C GLU A 62 -4.24 -6.43 5.65
N MET A 63 -4.53 -6.83 6.90
CA MET A 63 -3.52 -6.87 7.96
C MET A 63 -2.36 -7.83 7.64
N ALA A 64 -2.65 -8.96 6.99
CA ALA A 64 -1.62 -9.90 6.59
C ALA A 64 -0.71 -9.31 5.50
N ASP A 65 -1.29 -8.62 4.52
CA ASP A 65 -0.55 -7.95 3.44
C ASP A 65 0.36 -6.84 4.00
N TRP A 66 -0.11 -6.09 5.00
CA TRP A 66 0.71 -5.09 5.69
C TRP A 66 1.88 -5.73 6.45
N ILE A 67 1.63 -6.79 7.24
CA ILE A 67 2.69 -7.49 7.99
C ILE A 67 3.73 -8.12 7.04
N GLU A 68 3.29 -8.73 5.96
CA GLU A 68 4.18 -9.33 4.97
C GLU A 68 5.03 -8.28 4.26
N ALA A 69 4.43 -7.14 3.90
CA ALA A 69 5.14 -5.99 3.36
C ALA A 69 6.16 -5.39 4.32
N GLU A 70 5.81 -5.25 5.60
CA GLU A 70 6.76 -4.79 6.62
C GLU A 70 7.97 -5.70 6.73
N ARG A 71 7.75 -7.01 6.81
CA ARG A 71 8.84 -8.00 6.89
C ARG A 71 9.72 -7.96 5.65
N PHE A 72 9.13 -7.91 4.46
CA PHE A 72 9.86 -7.85 3.21
C PHE A 72 10.76 -6.61 3.13
N VAL A 73 10.22 -5.45 3.47
CA VAL A 73 10.97 -4.18 3.45
C VAL A 73 12.08 -4.20 4.50
N ASP A 74 11.80 -4.63 5.73
CA ASP A 74 12.82 -4.73 6.79
C ASP A 74 13.97 -5.66 6.39
N GLU A 75 13.67 -6.82 5.80
CA GLU A 75 14.69 -7.74 5.30
C GLU A 75 15.52 -7.15 4.17
N MET A 76 14.88 -6.43 3.24
CA MET A 76 15.58 -5.77 2.15
C MET A 76 16.50 -4.66 2.66
N LEU A 77 16.04 -3.86 3.63
CA LEU A 77 16.82 -2.80 4.26
C LEU A 77 17.97 -3.35 5.09
N LYS A 78 17.79 -4.50 5.74
CA LYS A 78 18.85 -5.19 6.50
C LYS A 78 19.97 -5.72 5.60
N LYS A 79 19.66 -6.08 4.36
CA LYS A 79 20.63 -6.60 3.37
C LYS A 79 21.34 -5.50 2.56
N MET A 80 20.94 -4.24 2.74
CA MET A 80 21.48 -3.08 2.03
C MET A 80 22.66 -2.45 2.79
#